data_AF-A0AAW6WDA0-F1
#
_entry.id   AF-A0AAW6WDA0-F1
#
_cell.length_a   1.000
_cell.length_b   1.000
_cell.length_c   1.000
_cell.angle_alpha   90.00
_cell.angle_beta   90.00
_cell.angle_gamma   90.00
#
_symmetry.space_group_name_H-M   'P 1'
#
loop_
_entity.id
_entity.type
_entity.pdbx_description
1 polymer ?
#
loop_
_entity_poly.entity_id
_entity_poly.type
_entity_poly.pdbx_seq_one_letter_code
_entity_poly.pdbx_strand_id
1 'polypeptide(L)'
;MKNFTPHTVEQHRTWEWIASDLANFNTGNKVGATPDLLAHEKARFQLKQAFLSVMDYKPSNKPIEEFQSFVDKMVGLSDEQRLDLKLAHIKSIQDLQFKKDKTFSIAMNLFSKEKMTQFIDFSLALLKEHNIPFRKAIVDLLKEQEYEHYVWFCLKYKACEVCGNIGELHHVDQRGSKGYKTDDGRNERVTCLCRKHHSEIHADSRAYDKYEIKGIYLSDKMIEKLKVVYPNQFKAYRGNKNENKDKV
;
A
#
# COMPACT_ATOMS: atom_id res chain seq x y z
N MET A 1 12.10 -16.28 5.76
CA MET A 1 10.86 -15.52 5.98
C MET A 1 10.18 -16.12 7.20
N LYS A 2 10.38 -15.57 8.41
CA LYS A 2 10.05 -16.30 9.65
C LYS A 2 8.56 -16.32 10.03
N ASN A 3 7.69 -15.54 9.39
CA ASN A 3 6.25 -15.57 9.63
C ASN A 3 5.50 -15.39 8.30
N PHE A 4 4.61 -16.32 7.94
CA PHE A 4 3.63 -16.13 6.87
C PHE A 4 2.26 -15.93 7.51
N THR A 5 1.76 -14.71 7.43
CA THR A 5 0.39 -14.38 7.84
C THR A 5 -0.45 -14.19 6.58
N PRO A 6 -1.49 -15.00 6.33
CA PRO A 6 -2.46 -14.77 5.27
C PRO A 6 -3.02 -13.34 5.30
N HIS A 7 -3.30 -12.75 4.15
CA HIS A 7 -4.07 -11.50 4.11
C HIS A 7 -5.51 -11.73 4.57
N THR A 8 -6.15 -10.66 5.05
CA THR A 8 -7.51 -10.72 5.61
C THR A 8 -8.60 -10.69 4.53
N VAL A 9 -9.83 -11.01 4.93
CA VAL A 9 -11.01 -10.91 4.03
C VAL A 9 -11.23 -9.47 3.58
N GLU A 10 -10.94 -8.50 4.44
CA GLU A 10 -11.07 -7.08 4.17
C GLU A 10 -10.03 -6.62 3.17
N GLN A 11 -8.76 -7.06 3.31
CA GLN A 11 -7.74 -6.78 2.29
C GLN A 11 -8.13 -7.39 0.92
N HIS A 12 -8.63 -8.63 0.93
CA HIS A 12 -9.12 -9.29 -0.29
C HIS A 12 -10.24 -8.48 -0.95
N ARG A 13 -11.24 -8.09 -0.16
CA ARG A 13 -12.38 -7.28 -0.61
C ARG A 13 -11.95 -5.92 -1.16
N THR A 14 -11.03 -5.24 -0.48
CA THR A 14 -10.49 -3.95 -0.94
C THR A 14 -9.89 -4.08 -2.33
N TRP A 15 -9.08 -5.13 -2.56
CA TRP A 15 -8.50 -5.37 -3.86
C TRP A 15 -9.54 -5.71 -4.93
N GLU A 16 -10.55 -6.53 -4.62
CA GLU A 16 -11.65 -6.81 -5.54
C GLU A 16 -12.40 -5.53 -5.93
N TRP A 17 -12.61 -4.62 -4.98
CA TRP A 17 -13.22 -3.31 -5.26
C TRP A 17 -12.36 -2.45 -6.17
N ILE A 18 -11.03 -2.44 -5.98
CA ILE A 18 -10.10 -1.71 -6.86
C ILE A 18 -10.15 -2.26 -8.28
N ALA A 19 -10.09 -3.58 -8.45
CA ALA A 19 -10.18 -4.22 -9.76
C ALA A 19 -11.54 -3.96 -10.42
N SER A 20 -12.62 -3.97 -9.64
CA SER A 20 -13.97 -3.63 -10.10
C SER A 20 -14.08 -2.17 -10.54
N ASP A 21 -13.47 -1.22 -9.81
CA ASP A 21 -13.49 0.19 -10.18
C ASP A 21 -12.71 0.44 -11.48
N LEU A 22 -11.55 -0.20 -11.66
CA LEU A 22 -10.81 -0.18 -12.92
C LEU A 22 -11.62 -0.77 -14.08
N ALA A 23 -12.28 -1.91 -13.86
CA ALA A 23 -13.10 -2.57 -14.89
C ALA A 23 -14.27 -1.68 -15.35
N ASN A 24 -14.97 -1.04 -14.41
CA ASN A 24 -16.05 -0.11 -14.73
C ASN A 24 -15.52 1.10 -15.49
N PHE A 25 -14.43 1.70 -15.03
CA PHE A 25 -13.82 2.84 -15.72
C PHE A 25 -13.44 2.49 -17.16
N ASN A 26 -12.78 1.35 -17.38
CA ASN A 26 -12.36 0.89 -18.70
C ASN A 26 -13.53 0.61 -19.66
N THR A 27 -14.73 0.36 -19.13
CA THR A 27 -15.93 0.07 -19.91
C THR A 27 -16.88 1.27 -20.02
N GLY A 28 -16.49 2.44 -19.50
CA GLY A 28 -17.33 3.64 -19.47
C GLY A 28 -18.45 3.60 -18.42
N ASN A 29 -18.45 2.59 -17.55
CA ASN A 29 -19.38 2.47 -16.44
C ASN A 29 -18.96 3.34 -15.26
N LYS A 30 -19.94 3.67 -14.40
CA LYS A 30 -19.68 4.38 -13.16
C LYS A 30 -18.90 3.50 -12.19
N VAL A 31 -17.85 4.04 -11.61
CA VAL A 31 -17.10 3.44 -10.49
C VAL A 31 -18.04 3.07 -9.33
N GLY A 32 -17.78 1.91 -8.71
CA GLY A 32 -18.67 1.32 -7.70
C GLY A 32 -19.81 0.44 -8.24
N ALA A 33 -20.08 0.41 -9.55
CA ALA A 33 -21.04 -0.51 -10.13
C ALA A 33 -20.51 -1.97 -10.13
N THR A 34 -21.39 -2.93 -10.39
CA THR A 34 -20.97 -4.31 -10.66
C THR A 34 -20.50 -4.41 -12.11
N PRO A 35 -19.21 -4.70 -12.38
CA PRO A 35 -18.71 -4.83 -13.74
C PRO A 35 -19.15 -6.16 -14.36
N ASP A 36 -19.10 -6.23 -15.69
CA ASP A 36 -19.13 -7.50 -16.40
C ASP A 36 -17.97 -8.41 -15.95
N LEU A 37 -18.20 -9.73 -15.94
CA LEU A 37 -17.22 -10.72 -15.46
C LEU A 37 -15.92 -10.71 -16.28
N LEU A 38 -16.01 -10.59 -17.60
CA LEU A 38 -14.84 -10.55 -18.46
C LEU A 38 -14.07 -9.24 -18.28
N ALA A 39 -14.77 -8.11 -18.17
CA ALA A 39 -14.15 -6.82 -17.86
C ALA A 39 -13.43 -6.86 -16.50
N HIS A 40 -14.03 -7.50 -15.50
CA HIS A 40 -13.45 -7.65 -14.18
C HIS A 40 -12.17 -8.50 -14.19
N GLU A 41 -12.19 -9.66 -14.86
CA GLU A 41 -11.00 -10.51 -14.94
C GLU A 41 -9.86 -9.85 -15.74
N LYS A 42 -10.19 -9.09 -16.79
CA LYS A 42 -9.19 -8.28 -17.50
C LYS A 42 -8.54 -7.23 -16.59
N ALA A 43 -9.33 -6.51 -15.79
CA ALA A 43 -8.80 -5.51 -14.85
C ALA A 43 -7.92 -6.16 -13.76
N ARG A 44 -8.34 -7.31 -13.22
CA ARG A 44 -7.54 -8.10 -12.27
C ARG A 44 -6.19 -8.49 -12.88
N PHE A 45 -6.19 -8.99 -14.11
CA PHE A 45 -4.96 -9.36 -14.81
C PHE A 45 -4.06 -8.15 -15.09
N GLN A 46 -4.63 -7.04 -15.55
CA GLN A 46 -3.90 -5.79 -15.80
C GLN A 46 -3.18 -5.28 -14.55
N LEU A 47 -3.87 -5.23 -13.40
CA LEU A 47 -3.27 -4.79 -12.13
C LEU A 47 -2.13 -5.72 -11.69
N LYS A 48 -2.31 -7.04 -11.83
CA LYS A 48 -1.26 -8.02 -11.51
C LYS A 48 -0.04 -7.86 -12.41
N GLN A 49 -0.22 -7.71 -13.73
CA GLN A 49 0.88 -7.48 -14.67
C GLN A 49 1.64 -6.20 -14.35
N ALA A 50 0.91 -5.10 -14.10
CA ALA A 50 1.51 -3.82 -13.75
C ALA A 50 2.33 -3.95 -12.45
N PHE A 51 1.83 -4.65 -11.44
CA PHE A 51 2.56 -4.89 -10.20
C PHE A 51 3.80 -5.76 -10.41
N LEU A 52 3.71 -6.83 -11.20
CA LEU A 52 4.88 -7.65 -11.53
C LEU A 52 5.96 -6.87 -12.28
N SER A 53 5.59 -5.88 -13.11
CA SER A 53 6.54 -5.07 -13.88
C SER A 53 7.43 -4.16 -13.01
N VAL A 54 6.98 -3.83 -11.80
CA VAL A 54 7.73 -2.98 -10.85
C VAL A 54 8.36 -3.77 -9.71
N MET A 55 8.02 -5.06 -9.56
CA MET A 55 8.62 -5.93 -8.56
C MET A 55 9.90 -6.57 -9.07
N ASP A 56 10.97 -6.54 -8.28
CA ASP A 56 12.15 -7.37 -8.50
C ASP A 56 11.89 -8.80 -7.99
N TYR A 57 11.01 -9.53 -8.68
CA TYR A 57 10.71 -10.92 -8.39
C TYR A 57 11.29 -11.84 -9.46
N LYS A 58 12.14 -12.78 -9.05
CA LYS A 58 12.76 -13.77 -9.93
C LYS A 58 12.18 -15.15 -9.62
N PRO A 59 11.31 -15.70 -10.49
CA PRO A 59 10.75 -17.03 -10.27
C PRO A 59 11.82 -18.12 -10.44
N SER A 60 11.64 -19.25 -9.77
CA SER A 60 12.44 -20.44 -10.06
C SER A 60 12.26 -20.91 -11.51
N ASN A 61 13.33 -21.41 -12.12
CA ASN A 61 13.25 -22.09 -13.42
C ASN A 61 12.62 -23.49 -13.34
N LYS A 62 12.63 -24.12 -12.16
CA LYS A 62 12.15 -25.49 -11.94
C LYS A 62 11.32 -25.56 -10.65
N PRO A 63 10.17 -24.86 -10.56
CA PRO A 63 9.46 -24.67 -9.29
C PRO A 63 8.98 -25.97 -8.64
N ILE A 64 8.60 -26.95 -9.47
CA ILE A 64 8.10 -28.25 -9.01
C ILE A 64 9.26 -29.13 -8.54
N GLU A 65 10.34 -29.21 -9.32
CA GLU A 65 11.53 -30.01 -8.96
C GLU A 65 12.20 -29.48 -7.68
N GLU A 66 12.30 -28.16 -7.52
CA GLU A 66 12.82 -27.54 -6.30
C GLU A 66 11.97 -27.86 -5.08
N PHE A 67 10.64 -27.85 -5.23
CA PHE A 67 9.73 -28.22 -4.14
C PHE A 67 9.84 -29.71 -3.79
N GLN A 68 9.89 -30.60 -4.78
CA GLN A 68 10.08 -32.03 -4.55
C GLN A 68 11.41 -32.31 -3.85
N SER A 69 12.51 -31.71 -4.32
CA SER A 69 13.82 -31.84 -3.67
C SER A 69 13.82 -31.30 -2.24
N PHE A 70 13.02 -30.28 -1.94
CA PHE A 70 12.83 -29.79 -0.58
C PHE A 70 12.10 -30.83 0.29
N VAL A 71 11.01 -31.41 -0.21
CA VAL A 71 10.23 -32.46 0.48
C VAL A 71 11.09 -33.69 0.77
N ASP A 72 11.87 -34.16 -0.21
CA ASP A 72 12.71 -35.36 -0.08
C ASP A 72 13.79 -35.25 1.02
N LYS A 73 14.19 -34.02 1.36
CA LYS A 73 15.19 -33.76 2.42
C LYS A 73 14.59 -33.69 3.82
N MET A 74 13.26 -33.66 3.96
CA MET A 74 12.62 -33.51 5.26
C MET A 74 12.61 -34.84 6.03
N VAL A 75 13.15 -34.83 7.24
CA VAL A 75 13.07 -35.96 8.19
C VAL A 75 12.23 -35.49 9.39
N GLY A 76 10.95 -35.85 9.39
CA GLY A 76 9.99 -35.35 10.38
C GLY A 76 9.53 -33.91 10.13
N LEU A 77 8.59 -33.44 10.96
CA LEU A 77 7.94 -32.12 10.82
C LEU A 77 7.78 -31.44 12.19
N SER A 78 8.86 -30.82 12.68
CA SER A 78 8.77 -29.77 13.70
C SER A 78 7.93 -28.59 13.19
N ASP A 79 7.49 -27.70 14.07
CA ASP A 79 6.69 -26.54 13.66
C ASP A 79 7.43 -25.62 12.68
N GLU A 80 8.76 -25.48 12.83
CA GLU A 80 9.61 -24.74 11.90
C GLU A 80 9.65 -25.42 10.53
N GLN A 81 9.84 -26.74 10.49
CA GLN A 81 9.82 -27.52 9.25
C GLN A 81 8.45 -27.44 8.55
N ARG A 82 7.34 -27.43 9.31
CA ARG A 82 5.99 -27.25 8.74
C ARG A 82 5.84 -25.88 8.08
N LEU A 83 6.37 -24.83 8.70
CA LEU A 83 6.34 -23.49 8.14
C LEU A 83 7.19 -23.43 6.86
N ASP A 84 8.40 -23.98 6.87
CA ASP A 84 9.26 -23.99 5.70
C ASP A 84 8.65 -24.77 4.54
N LEU A 85 8.02 -25.93 4.81
CA LEU A 85 7.28 -26.70 3.82
C LEU A 85 6.13 -25.89 3.21
N LYS A 86 5.35 -25.20 4.05
CA LYS A 86 4.26 -24.34 3.59
C LYS A 86 4.79 -23.20 2.70
N LEU A 87 5.89 -22.56 3.09
CA LEU A 87 6.53 -21.49 2.33
C LEU A 87 7.07 -21.99 0.99
N ALA A 88 7.73 -23.15 0.97
CA ALA A 88 8.22 -23.78 -0.24
C ALA A 88 7.08 -24.12 -1.20
N HIS A 89 5.95 -24.62 -0.68
CA HIS A 89 4.76 -24.90 -1.47
C HIS A 89 4.15 -23.63 -2.07
N ILE A 90 3.97 -22.57 -1.26
CA ILE A 90 3.48 -21.26 -1.73
C ILE A 90 4.38 -20.74 -2.85
N LYS A 91 5.70 -20.75 -2.65
CA LYS A 91 6.67 -20.30 -3.67
C LYS A 91 6.54 -21.09 -4.96
N SER A 92 6.44 -22.42 -4.87
CA SER A 92 6.29 -23.30 -6.04
C SER A 92 5.06 -22.93 -6.88
N ILE A 93 3.90 -22.73 -6.23
CA ILE A 93 2.66 -22.33 -6.92
C ILE A 93 2.80 -20.95 -7.58
N GLN A 94 3.33 -19.97 -6.84
CA GLN A 94 3.48 -18.61 -7.37
C GLN A 94 4.45 -18.57 -8.56
N ASP A 95 5.57 -19.27 -8.47
CA ASP A 95 6.56 -19.37 -9.56
C ASP A 95 5.97 -20.05 -10.80
N LEU A 96 5.16 -21.09 -10.60
CA LEU A 96 4.48 -21.78 -11.70
C LEU A 96 3.53 -20.85 -12.44
N GLN A 97 2.71 -20.08 -11.71
CA GLN A 97 1.78 -19.10 -12.30
C GLN A 97 2.51 -17.95 -13.00
N PHE A 98 3.62 -17.49 -12.41
CA PHE A 98 4.45 -16.48 -13.01
C PHE A 98 5.03 -16.96 -14.35
N LYS A 99 5.57 -18.18 -14.38
CA LYS A 99 6.17 -18.73 -15.59
C LYS A 99 5.16 -19.02 -16.69
N LYS A 100 4.00 -19.57 -16.33
CA LYS A 100 3.01 -20.04 -17.30
C LYS A 100 2.15 -18.89 -17.84
N ASP A 101 1.60 -18.10 -16.93
CA ASP A 101 0.51 -17.17 -17.23
C ASP A 101 0.94 -15.71 -16.98
N LYS A 102 2.22 -15.48 -16.64
CA LYS A 102 2.77 -14.16 -16.26
C LYS A 102 2.00 -13.51 -15.12
N THR A 103 1.41 -14.28 -14.21
CA THR A 103 0.53 -13.77 -13.15
C THR A 103 0.87 -14.39 -11.80
N PHE A 104 0.09 -14.08 -10.77
CA PHE A 104 0.23 -14.66 -9.45
C PHE A 104 -1.14 -14.86 -8.79
N SER A 105 -1.20 -15.78 -7.84
CA SER A 105 -2.40 -16.03 -7.03
C SER A 105 -2.42 -15.07 -5.86
N ILE A 106 -3.61 -14.54 -5.59
CA ILE A 106 -3.90 -13.79 -4.39
C ILE A 106 -4.88 -14.56 -3.49
N ALA A 107 -4.90 -15.89 -3.58
CA ALA A 107 -5.62 -16.69 -2.60
C ALA A 107 -5.03 -16.42 -1.20
N MET A 108 -5.88 -16.34 -0.17
CA MET A 108 -5.47 -15.97 1.20
C MET A 108 -4.26 -16.76 1.72
N ASN A 109 -4.26 -18.07 1.49
CA ASN A 109 -3.19 -18.97 1.91
C ASN A 109 -1.92 -18.94 1.03
N LEU A 110 -1.93 -18.21 -0.09
CA LEU A 110 -0.81 -18.09 -1.03
C LEU A 110 -0.20 -16.69 -1.09
N PHE A 111 -0.83 -15.69 -0.46
CA PHE A 111 -0.41 -14.29 -0.54
C PHE A 111 -0.47 -13.64 0.85
N SER A 112 0.66 -13.13 1.34
CA SER A 112 0.76 -12.66 2.73
C SER A 112 0.09 -11.29 2.93
N LYS A 113 -0.25 -10.97 4.19
CA LYS A 113 -0.77 -9.65 4.60
C LYS A 113 0.12 -8.52 4.08
N GLU A 114 1.44 -8.63 4.23
CA GLU A 114 2.38 -7.57 3.81
C GLU A 114 2.40 -7.39 2.30
N LYS A 115 2.44 -8.49 1.54
CA LYS A 115 2.40 -8.44 0.06
C LYS A 115 1.07 -7.87 -0.44
N MET A 116 -0.03 -8.19 0.23
CA MET A 116 -1.35 -7.67 -0.12
C MET A 116 -1.47 -6.17 0.13
N THR A 117 -0.94 -5.66 1.26
CA THR A 117 -0.87 -4.22 1.51
C THR A 117 -0.06 -3.50 0.42
N GLN A 118 1.12 -4.05 0.05
CA GLN A 118 1.94 -3.47 -1.03
C GLN A 118 1.19 -3.46 -2.37
N PHE A 119 0.43 -4.52 -2.66
CA PHE A 119 -0.31 -4.62 -3.92
C PHE A 119 -1.53 -3.69 -3.96
N ILE A 120 -2.25 -3.53 -2.85
CA ILE A 120 -3.34 -2.55 -2.70
C ILE A 120 -2.80 -1.13 -2.89
N ASP A 121 -1.71 -0.78 -2.20
CA ASP A 121 -1.07 0.54 -2.31
C ASP A 121 -0.62 0.84 -3.73
N PHE A 122 -0.01 -0.13 -4.40
CA PHE A 122 0.38 0.01 -5.79
C PHE A 122 -0.84 0.23 -6.69
N SER A 123 -1.89 -0.57 -6.50
CA SER A 123 -3.10 -0.51 -7.33
C SER A 123 -3.83 0.82 -7.17
N LEU A 124 -3.98 1.31 -5.92
CA LEU A 124 -4.57 2.63 -5.64
C LEU A 124 -3.74 3.76 -6.22
N ALA A 125 -2.41 3.67 -6.14
CA ALA A 125 -1.50 4.65 -6.73
C ALA A 125 -1.64 4.71 -8.24
N LEU A 126 -1.71 3.54 -8.89
CA LEU A 126 -1.89 3.44 -10.34
C LEU A 126 -3.23 4.05 -10.78
N LEU A 127 -4.33 3.70 -10.10
CA LEU A 127 -5.64 4.31 -10.36
C LEU A 127 -5.56 5.84 -10.20
N LYS A 128 -4.92 6.30 -9.12
CA LYS A 128 -4.76 7.73 -8.85
C LYS A 128 -3.96 8.45 -9.93
N GLU A 129 -2.85 7.87 -10.40
CA GLU A 129 -2.00 8.42 -11.46
C GLU A 129 -2.77 8.57 -12.78
N HIS A 130 -3.65 7.61 -13.08
CA HIS A 130 -4.53 7.64 -14.24
C HIS A 130 -5.83 8.44 -14.03
N ASN A 131 -5.95 9.17 -12.92
CA ASN A 131 -7.16 9.94 -12.54
C ASN A 131 -8.45 9.09 -12.51
N ILE A 132 -8.31 7.80 -12.19
CA ILE A 132 -9.43 6.90 -12.00
C ILE A 132 -9.95 7.09 -10.58
N PRO A 133 -11.22 7.50 -10.39
CA PRO A 133 -11.80 7.57 -9.06
C PRO A 133 -11.98 6.15 -8.51
N PHE A 134 -11.85 5.99 -7.21
CA PHE A 134 -12.19 4.75 -6.51
C PHE A 134 -13.38 4.99 -5.58
N ARG A 135 -14.17 3.95 -5.32
CA ARG A 135 -15.41 4.04 -4.56
C ARG A 135 -15.16 4.51 -3.12
N LYS A 136 -16.14 5.24 -2.57
CA LYS A 136 -16.10 5.73 -1.18
C LYS A 136 -15.86 4.60 -0.17
N ALA A 137 -16.45 3.43 -0.39
CA ALA A 137 -16.29 2.27 0.49
C ALA A 137 -14.83 1.80 0.66
N ILE A 138 -13.95 2.00 -0.34
CA ILE A 138 -12.52 1.71 -0.18
C ILE A 138 -11.89 2.69 0.82
N VAL A 139 -12.22 3.98 0.68
CA VAL A 139 -11.72 5.05 1.56
C VAL A 139 -12.20 4.83 2.99
N ASP A 140 -13.51 4.60 3.16
CA ASP A 140 -14.13 4.41 4.46
C ASP A 140 -13.51 3.20 5.18
N LEU A 141 -13.36 2.07 4.48
CA LEU A 141 -12.74 0.86 5.04
C LEU A 141 -11.28 1.08 5.46
N LEU A 142 -10.48 1.78 4.64
CA LEU A 142 -9.09 2.09 4.98
C LEU A 142 -9.00 3.05 6.17
N LYS A 143 -9.88 4.05 6.24
CA LYS A 143 -9.96 4.98 7.39
C LYS A 143 -10.36 4.27 8.68
N GLU A 144 -11.31 3.34 8.62
CA GLU A 144 -11.82 2.64 9.79
C GLU A 144 -10.82 1.63 10.36
N GLN A 145 -10.14 0.87 9.49
CA GLN A 145 -9.33 -0.28 9.93
C GLN A 145 -7.83 0.03 10.02
N GLU A 146 -7.33 0.90 9.15
CA GLU A 146 -5.90 1.13 8.95
C GLU A 146 -5.66 2.64 8.73
N TYR A 147 -6.23 3.49 9.60
CA TYR A 147 -6.21 4.95 9.45
C TYR A 147 -4.80 5.52 9.19
N GLU A 148 -3.81 5.05 9.94
CA GLU A 148 -2.43 5.54 9.76
C GLU A 148 -1.87 5.20 8.39
N HIS A 149 -2.18 4.00 7.90
CA HIS A 149 -1.80 3.54 6.56
C HIS A 149 -2.49 4.34 5.47
N TYR A 150 -3.77 4.68 5.65
CA TYR A 150 -4.50 5.54 4.72
C TYR A 150 -3.88 6.94 4.64
N VAL A 151 -3.59 7.58 5.78
CA VAL A 151 -2.95 8.90 5.80
C VAL A 151 -1.54 8.82 5.20
N TRP A 152 -0.79 7.75 5.46
CA TRP A 152 0.50 7.49 4.83
C TRP A 152 0.41 7.39 3.31
N PHE A 153 -0.59 6.66 2.79
CA PHE A 153 -0.87 6.58 1.35
C PHE A 153 -1.15 7.97 0.78
N CYS A 154 -2.04 8.74 1.42
CA CYS A 154 -2.37 10.11 1.03
C CYS A 154 -1.14 11.02 0.95
N LEU A 155 -0.27 10.96 1.97
CA LEU A 155 0.99 11.71 1.99
C LEU A 155 1.93 11.30 0.86
N LYS A 156 2.14 9.99 0.66
CA LYS A 156 3.08 9.47 -0.35
C LYS A 156 2.68 9.86 -1.78
N TYR A 157 1.38 9.87 -2.07
CA TYR A 157 0.86 10.13 -3.42
C TYR A 157 0.24 11.52 -3.60
N LYS A 158 0.48 12.44 -2.65
CA LYS A 158 -0.09 13.80 -2.67
C LYS A 158 -1.60 13.79 -2.90
N ALA A 159 -2.32 12.85 -2.29
CA ALA A 159 -3.77 12.73 -2.39
C ALA A 159 -4.42 13.32 -1.14
N CYS A 160 -5.37 14.22 -1.32
CA CYS A 160 -6.12 14.82 -0.22
C CYS A 160 -6.89 13.76 0.56
N GLU A 161 -6.72 13.68 1.87
CA GLU A 161 -7.39 12.72 2.76
C GLU A 161 -8.93 12.76 2.65
N VAL A 162 -9.47 13.93 2.28
CA VAL A 162 -10.91 14.20 2.18
C VAL A 162 -11.49 13.83 0.82
N CYS A 163 -10.79 14.14 -0.28
CA CYS A 163 -11.38 14.09 -1.63
C CYS A 163 -10.50 13.46 -2.70
N GLY A 164 -9.28 13.01 -2.36
CA GLY A 164 -8.36 12.39 -3.30
C GLY A 164 -7.71 13.33 -4.32
N ASN A 165 -8.10 14.62 -4.39
CA ASN A 165 -7.45 15.60 -5.26
C ASN A 165 -5.99 15.85 -4.86
N ILE A 166 -5.19 16.40 -5.79
CA ILE A 166 -3.79 16.72 -5.51
C ILE A 166 -3.71 17.65 -4.28
N GLY A 167 -2.86 17.26 -3.33
CA GLY A 167 -2.70 17.91 -2.05
C GLY A 167 -1.27 18.18 -1.65
N GLU A 168 -1.16 18.89 -0.54
CA GLU A 168 0.06 19.32 0.10
C GLU A 168 0.10 18.80 1.54
N LEU A 169 1.31 18.65 2.08
CA LEU A 169 1.49 18.29 3.47
C LEU A 169 0.91 19.39 4.38
N HIS A 170 0.08 18.96 5.31
CA HIS A 170 -0.58 19.78 6.31
C HIS A 170 -0.18 19.29 7.70
N HIS A 171 0.22 20.23 8.57
CA HIS A 171 0.46 19.94 9.99
C HIS A 171 -0.86 20.11 10.74
N VAL A 172 -1.32 19.03 11.38
CA VAL A 172 -2.56 19.02 12.17
C VAL A 172 -2.36 19.76 13.49
N ASP A 173 -1.20 19.57 14.11
CA ASP A 173 -0.87 20.26 15.35
C ASP A 173 -0.37 21.69 15.06
N GLN A 174 -0.83 22.65 15.87
CA GLN A 174 -0.42 24.05 15.70
C GLN A 174 1.07 24.22 15.98
N ARG A 175 1.80 24.76 15.00
CA ARG A 175 3.24 25.00 15.09
C ARG A 175 3.63 26.33 15.75
N GLY A 176 2.64 27.20 16.03
CA GLY A 176 2.90 28.57 16.48
C GLY A 176 3.83 29.31 15.52
N SER A 177 4.78 30.09 16.05
CA SER A 177 5.78 30.85 15.27
C SER A 177 6.97 30.01 14.76
N LYS A 178 6.96 28.68 14.95
CA LYS A 178 8.01 27.79 14.45
C LYS A 178 7.81 27.54 12.95
N GLY A 179 8.66 28.15 12.13
CA GLY A 179 8.65 27.94 10.69
C GLY A 179 9.32 26.63 10.26
N TYR A 180 9.31 26.35 8.94
CA TYR A 180 9.92 25.15 8.33
C TYR A 180 11.38 24.88 8.72
N LYS A 181 12.13 25.90 9.17
CA LYS A 181 13.54 25.76 9.57
C LYS A 181 13.75 24.86 10.79
N THR A 182 12.77 24.79 11.70
CA THR A 182 12.84 23.99 12.94
C THR A 182 12.04 22.70 12.84
N ASP A 183 11.50 22.41 11.66
CA ASP A 183 10.70 21.23 11.40
C ASP A 183 11.57 20.00 11.17
N ASP A 184 11.51 19.03 12.06
CA ASP A 184 12.15 17.73 11.87
C ASP A 184 11.17 16.60 11.56
N GLY A 185 9.86 16.89 11.50
CA GLY A 185 8.79 15.93 11.17
C GLY A 185 8.41 14.91 12.24
N ARG A 186 9.06 14.93 13.42
CA ARG A 186 8.86 13.87 14.43
C ARG A 186 7.78 14.18 15.46
N ASN A 187 7.56 15.45 15.73
CA ASN A 187 6.86 15.90 16.93
C ASN A 187 5.44 16.41 16.65
N GLU A 188 5.01 16.39 15.39
CA GLU A 188 3.75 16.99 14.96
C GLU A 188 3.05 15.99 14.03
N ARG A 189 1.74 15.83 14.23
CA ARG A 189 0.91 15.03 13.34
C ARG A 189 0.75 15.73 12.00
N VAL A 190 0.82 14.95 10.93
CA VAL A 190 0.65 15.45 9.57
C VAL A 190 -0.42 14.68 8.80
N THR A 191 -0.98 15.33 7.80
CA THR A 191 -1.83 14.73 6.77
C THR A 191 -1.58 15.39 5.41
N CYS A 192 -2.29 14.97 4.36
CA CYS A 192 -2.24 15.57 3.04
C CYS A 192 -3.61 16.15 2.67
N LEU A 193 -3.66 17.43 2.29
CA LEU A 193 -4.90 18.13 1.94
C LEU A 193 -4.74 18.94 0.66
N CYS A 194 -5.77 18.94 -0.19
CA CYS A 194 -5.84 19.88 -1.31
C CYS A 194 -6.08 21.30 -0.80
N ARG A 195 -5.72 22.30 -1.60
CA ARG A 195 -5.82 23.72 -1.23
C ARG A 195 -7.19 24.10 -0.65
N LYS A 196 -8.28 23.57 -1.22
CA LYS A 196 -9.65 23.80 -0.74
C LYS A 196 -9.82 23.37 0.73
N HIS A 197 -9.55 22.11 1.03
CA HIS A 197 -9.73 21.58 2.39
C HIS A 197 -8.66 22.11 3.35
N HIS A 198 -7.45 22.40 2.85
CA HIS A 198 -6.41 23.03 3.63
C HIS A 198 -6.84 24.43 4.11
N SER A 199 -7.38 25.26 3.21
CA SER A 199 -7.92 26.57 3.57
C SER A 199 -9.17 26.50 4.47
N GLU A 200 -10.04 25.51 4.25
CA GLU A 200 -11.23 25.29 5.09
C GLU A 200 -10.83 25.02 6.55
N ILE A 201 -9.83 24.16 6.78
CA ILE A 201 -9.34 23.85 8.12
C ILE A 201 -8.68 25.05 8.80
N HIS A 202 -7.92 25.85 8.07
CA HIS A 202 -7.34 27.09 8.63
C HIS A 202 -8.40 28.13 8.97
N ALA A 203 -9.53 28.14 8.25
CA ALA A 203 -10.63 29.05 8.51
C ALA A 203 -11.53 28.60 9.68
N ASP A 204 -11.78 27.30 9.81
CA ASP A 204 -12.63 26.72 10.83
C ASP A 204 -12.12 25.34 11.28
N SER A 205 -11.60 25.27 12.51
CA SER A 205 -11.05 24.03 13.07
C SER A 205 -12.09 22.92 13.23
N ARG A 206 -13.39 23.21 13.21
CA ARG A 206 -14.45 22.18 13.21
C ARG A 206 -14.41 21.30 11.96
N ALA A 207 -13.70 21.73 10.91
CA ALA A 207 -13.46 20.92 9.73
C ALA A 207 -12.64 19.65 10.03
N TYR A 208 -11.80 19.65 11.09
CA TYR A 208 -11.13 18.41 11.52
C TYR A 208 -12.12 17.33 11.92
N ASP A 209 -13.11 17.68 12.75
CA ASP A 209 -14.14 16.73 13.20
C ASP A 209 -15.06 16.33 12.05
N LYS A 210 -15.46 17.31 11.21
CA LYS A 210 -16.31 17.08 10.03
C LYS A 210 -15.75 16.03 9.06
N TYR A 211 -14.42 15.99 8.92
CA TYR A 211 -13.73 15.10 7.99
C TYR A 211 -12.99 13.95 8.67
N GLU A 212 -13.12 13.85 10.00
CA GLU A 212 -12.47 12.86 10.86
C GLU A 212 -10.93 12.85 10.71
N ILE A 213 -10.34 14.03 10.49
CA ILE A 213 -8.91 14.20 10.30
C ILE A 213 -8.21 14.21 11.65
N LYS A 214 -7.42 13.17 11.91
CA LYS A 214 -6.57 13.03 13.11
C LYS A 214 -5.09 13.25 12.80
N GLY A 215 -4.66 12.95 11.58
CA GLY A 215 -3.25 12.96 11.18
C GLY A 215 -2.42 11.85 11.84
N ILE A 216 -1.15 11.73 11.43
CA ILE A 216 -0.23 10.70 11.94
C ILE A 216 1.10 11.30 12.35
N TYR A 217 1.76 10.68 13.33
CA TYR A 217 3.19 10.92 13.59
C TYR A 217 4.03 10.14 12.57
N LEU A 218 5.17 10.70 12.21
CA LEU A 218 6.07 10.08 11.24
C LEU A 218 7.25 9.40 11.93
N SER A 219 7.56 8.19 11.50
CA SER A 219 8.86 7.57 11.78
C SER A 219 9.96 8.18 10.92
N ASP A 220 11.22 8.03 11.33
CA ASP A 220 12.38 8.47 10.55
C ASP A 220 12.37 7.94 9.10
N LYS A 221 12.03 6.66 8.92
CA LYS A 221 11.89 6.03 7.60
C LYS A 221 10.78 6.65 6.75
N MET A 222 9.69 7.09 7.39
CA MET A 222 8.62 7.82 6.70
C MET A 222 9.08 9.22 6.30
N ILE A 223 9.77 9.94 7.19
CA ILE A 223 10.30 11.28 6.92
C ILE A 223 11.27 11.24 5.74
N GLU A 224 12.21 10.28 5.72
CA GLU A 224 13.15 10.10 4.61
C GLU A 224 12.45 9.94 3.25
N LYS A 225 11.41 9.10 3.21
CA LYS A 225 10.59 8.91 2.01
C LYS A 225 9.81 10.18 1.63
N LEU A 226 9.23 10.87 2.61
CA LEU A 226 8.46 12.08 2.35
C LEU A 226 9.33 13.27 1.96
N LYS A 227 10.60 13.34 2.32
CA LYS A 227 11.53 14.37 1.82
C LYS A 227 11.73 14.30 0.31
N VAL A 228 11.60 13.12 -0.31
CA VAL A 228 11.62 12.99 -1.77
C VAL A 228 10.36 13.59 -2.39
N VAL A 229 9.21 13.42 -1.73
CA VAL A 229 7.89 13.89 -2.20
C VAL A 229 7.68 15.39 -1.93
N TYR A 230 8.18 15.87 -0.78
CA TYR A 230 8.04 17.22 -0.24
C TYR A 230 9.43 17.79 0.15
N PRO A 231 10.28 18.16 -0.82
CA PRO A 231 11.66 18.57 -0.56
C PRO A 231 11.81 19.81 0.33
N ASN A 232 10.76 20.63 0.41
CA ASN A 232 10.73 21.84 1.24
C ASN A 232 10.29 21.61 2.69
N GLN A 233 9.85 20.39 3.04
CA GLN A 233 9.41 20.02 4.39
C GLN A 233 10.57 19.40 5.19
N PHE A 234 10.41 19.36 6.53
CA PHE A 234 11.35 18.69 7.43
C PHE A 234 12.80 19.19 7.31
N LYS A 235 13.01 20.52 7.25
CA LYS A 235 14.35 21.11 6.99
C LYS A 235 15.34 20.90 8.15
N ALA A 236 14.86 20.69 9.37
CA ALA A 236 15.68 20.38 10.54
C ALA A 236 16.01 18.89 10.66
N TYR A 237 15.37 18.02 9.87
CA TYR A 237 15.69 16.59 9.87
C TYR A 237 17.15 16.35 9.43
N ARG A 238 17.90 15.54 10.20
CA ARG A 238 19.33 15.24 9.96
C ARG A 238 19.63 13.74 9.80
N GLY A 239 18.58 12.90 9.66
CA GLY A 239 18.73 11.45 9.59
C GLY A 239 19.18 10.82 10.91
N ASN A 240 19.05 9.51 11.03
CA ASN A 240 19.74 8.75 12.08
C ASN A 240 21.16 8.44 11.62
N LYS A 241 22.18 8.96 12.32
CA LYS A 241 23.61 8.70 12.01
C LYS A 241 24.08 7.26 12.27
N ASN A 242 23.18 6.31 12.60
CA ASN A 242 23.54 5.02 13.19
C ASN A 242 23.21 3.76 12.36
N GLU A 243 22.86 3.85 11.07
CA GLU A 243 22.65 2.64 10.23
C GLU A 243 23.78 2.37 9.21
N ASN A 244 24.95 3.02 9.36
CA ASN A 244 26.10 2.84 8.46
C ASN A 244 27.40 2.42 9.19
N LYS A 245 27.30 1.50 10.16
CA LYS A 245 28.48 0.88 10.79
C LYS A 245 28.55 -0.65 10.77
N ASP A 246 27.50 -1.37 10.39
CA ASP A 246 27.53 -2.84 10.34
C ASP A 246 27.26 -3.39 8.94
N LYS A 247 28.14 -3.04 8.00
CA LYS A 247 28.37 -3.82 6.78
C LYS A 247 29.85 -4.19 6.70
N VAL A 248 30.19 -5.27 7.37
CA VAL A 248 31.28 -6.21 7.04
C VAL A 248 30.68 -7.59 7.07
#